data_AF-A0A6I1W5J8-F1
#
_entry.id   AF-A0A6I1W5J8-F1
#
_cell.length_a   1.000
_cell.length_b   1.000
_cell.length_c   1.000
_cell.angle_alpha   90.00
_cell.angle_beta   90.00
_cell.angle_gamma   90.00
#
_symmetry.space_group_name_H-M   'P 1'
#
loop_
_entity.id
_entity.type
_entity.pdbx_description
1 polymer ?
#
loop_
_entity_poly.entity_id
_entity_poly.type
_entity_poly.pdbx_seq_one_letter_code
_entity_poly.pdbx_strand_id
1 'polypeptide(L)' 'LLSGCTSLPLPKHTPSLALPMQLHVQRQQAEQRQDWLLVIQQEDAGLRWSLMDPLGIPLARQLLHNQHWQADGLLPPNPE' A
#
# COMPACT_ATOMS: atom_id res chain seq x y z
N LEU A 1 -27.35 -16.96 -12.71
CA LEU A 1 -27.27 -15.56 -13.21
C LEU A 1 -26.07 -14.91 -12.52
N LEU A 2 -25.01 -14.58 -13.25
CA LEU A 2 -23.90 -13.80 -12.69
C LEU A 2 -24.32 -12.33 -12.71
N SER A 3 -24.64 -11.78 -11.55
CA SER A 3 -24.95 -10.35 -11.39
C SER A 3 -23.74 -9.52 -11.83
N GLY A 4 -23.96 -8.68 -12.83
CA GLY A 4 -22.91 -7.95 -13.54
C GLY A 4 -22.11 -7.01 -12.63
N CYS A 5 -20.84 -6.84 -12.97
CA CYS A 5 -19.99 -5.77 -12.48
C CYS A 5 -20.66 -4.43 -12.79
N THR A 6 -21.36 -3.85 -11.82
CA THR A 6 -21.71 -2.44 -11.89
C THR A 6 -20.43 -1.67 -11.62
N SER A 7 -19.92 -0.95 -12.62
CA SER A 7 -18.79 -0.05 -12.39
C SER A 7 -19.30 1.08 -11.50
N LEU A 8 -18.96 1.01 -10.21
CA LEU A 8 -19.15 2.12 -9.29
C LEU A 8 -18.52 3.38 -9.91
N PRO A 9 -19.11 4.57 -9.72
CA PRO A 9 -18.57 5.80 -10.29
C PRO A 9 -17.12 5.98 -9.82
N LEU A 10 -16.20 6.14 -10.78
CA LEU A 10 -14.81 6.41 -10.47
C LEU A 10 -14.69 7.82 -9.85
N PRO A 11 -13.80 8.00 -8.87
CA PRO A 11 -13.46 9.33 -8.38
C PRO A 11 -13.01 10.23 -9.54
N LYS A 12 -13.61 11.42 -9.67
CA LYS A 12 -13.26 12.41 -10.71
C LYS A 12 -11.87 13.03 -10.50
N HIS A 13 -11.38 12.98 -9.27
CA HIS A 13 -10.09 13.53 -8.87
C HIS A 13 -9.38 12.53 -7.98
N THR A 14 -8.05 12.49 -8.11
CA THR A 14 -7.20 11.77 -7.16
C THR A 14 -7.35 12.44 -5.79
N PRO A 15 -7.66 11.69 -4.72
CA PRO A 15 -7.72 12.26 -3.38
C PRO A 15 -6.35 12.80 -2.98
N SER A 16 -6.34 13.97 -2.33
CA SER A 16 -5.13 14.46 -1.67
C SER A 16 -4.86 13.59 -0.44
N LEU A 17 -3.62 13.13 -0.30
CA LEU A 17 -3.16 12.38 0.87
C LEU A 17 -2.36 13.33 1.77
N ALA A 18 -2.64 13.33 3.07
CA ALA A 18 -1.84 14.07 4.05
C ALA A 18 -0.60 13.24 4.40
N LEU A 19 0.48 13.43 3.65
CA LEU A 19 1.71 12.63 3.76
C LEU A 19 2.71 13.21 4.78
N PRO A 20 3.51 12.37 5.48
CA PRO A 20 3.41 10.91 5.49
C PRO A 20 2.15 10.46 6.23
N MET A 21 1.53 9.38 5.76
CA MET A 21 0.37 8.79 6.44
C MET A 21 0.61 7.33 6.78
N GLN A 22 -0.01 6.90 7.88
CA GLN A 22 0.05 5.54 8.37
C GLN A 22 -1.37 5.00 8.54
N LEU A 23 -1.62 3.83 7.98
CA LEU A 23 -2.89 3.12 8.03
C LEU A 23 -2.69 1.78 8.72
N HIS A 24 -3.54 1.47 9.68
CA HIS A 24 -3.68 0.13 10.21
C HIS A 24 -4.66 -0.64 9.32
N VAL A 25 -4.16 -1.62 8.58
CA VAL A 25 -4.97 -2.45 7.69
C VAL A 25 -5.31 -3.75 8.38
N GLN A 26 -6.59 -4.11 8.37
CA GLN A 26 -7.08 -5.34 8.97
C GLN A 26 -7.85 -6.13 7.94
N ARG A 27 -7.50 -7.41 7.79
CA ARG A 27 -8.28 -8.37 7.01
C ARG A 27 -8.84 -9.43 7.93
N GLN A 28 -10.14 -9.63 7.85
CA GLN A 28 -10.86 -10.74 8.47
C GLN A 28 -11.22 -11.74 7.36
N GLN A 29 -10.76 -12.98 7.50
CA GLN A 29 -11.08 -14.07 6.57
C GLN A 29 -11.36 -15.34 7.38
N ALA A 30 -12.61 -15.79 7.37
CA ALA A 30 -13.11 -16.83 8.28
C ALA A 30 -12.72 -16.49 9.74
N GLU A 31 -12.12 -17.44 10.46
CA GLU A 31 -11.65 -17.25 11.84
C GLU A 31 -10.26 -16.62 11.94
N GLN A 32 -9.67 -16.19 10.82
CA GLN A 32 -8.34 -15.58 10.80
C GLN A 32 -8.44 -14.07 10.69
N ARG A 33 -7.70 -13.39 11.57
CA ARG A 33 -7.46 -11.95 11.51
C ARG A 33 -5.99 -11.71 11.18
N GLN A 34 -5.76 -10.81 10.24
CA GLN A 34 -4.43 -10.36 9.88
C GLN A 34 -4.38 -8.84 9.97
N ASP A 35 -3.33 -8.33 10.59
CA ASP A 35 -3.10 -6.92 10.82
C ASP A 35 -1.78 -6.52 10.13
N TRP A 36 -1.78 -5.36 9.48
CA TRP A 36 -0.60 -4.79 8.84
C TRP A 36 -0.52 -3.29 9.09
N LEU A 37 0.69 -2.77 8.96
CA LEU A 37 0.92 -1.35 8.87
C LEU A 37 1.20 -0.97 7.41
N LEU A 38 0.39 -0.07 6.85
CA LEU A 38 0.65 0.53 5.55
C LEU A 38 1.11 1.97 5.77
N VAL A 39 2.33 2.27 5.33
CA VAL A 39 2.92 3.62 5.39
C VAL A 39 3.04 4.16 3.97
N ILE A 40 2.53 5.36 3.75
CA ILE A 40 2.55 6.06 2.46
C ILE A 40 3.32 7.37 2.65
N GLN A 41 4.34 7.59 1.82
CA GLN A 41 5.26 8.72 1.96
C GLN A 41 5.58 9.32 0.59
N GLN A 42 5.82 10.62 0.55
CA GLN A 42 6.39 11.27 -0.64
C GLN A 42 7.91 11.06 -0.62
N GLU A 43 8.46 10.55 -1.71
CA GLU A 43 9.89 10.50 -2.02
C GLU A 43 10.17 11.31 -3.30
N ASP A 44 11.42 11.63 -3.59
CA ASP A 44 11.83 12.51 -4.71
C ASP A 44 11.13 12.16 -6.03
N ALA A 45 11.17 10.89 -6.41
CA ALA A 45 10.61 10.43 -7.66
C ALA A 45 9.13 10.01 -7.56
N GLY A 46 8.53 9.80 -6.38
CA GLY A 46 7.16 9.26 -6.36
C GLY A 46 6.59 9.02 -4.97
N LEU A 47 5.45 8.34 -4.94
CA LEU A 47 4.83 7.94 -3.68
C LEU A 47 5.31 6.55 -3.29
N ARG A 48 6.00 6.48 -2.15
CA ARG A 48 6.42 5.24 -1.50
C ARG A 48 5.25 4.62 -0.75
N TRP A 49 5.00 3.34 -0.99
CA TRP A 49 4.04 2.53 -0.26
C TRP A 49 4.77 1.35 0.36
N SER A 50 4.80 1.31 1.69
CA SER A 50 5.50 0.29 2.48
C SER A 50 4.49 -0.47 3.33
N LEU A 51 4.34 -1.76 3.05
CA LEU A 51 3.54 -2.68 3.85
C LEU A 51 4.46 -3.40 4.83
N MET A 52 4.11 -3.35 6.10
CA MET A 52 4.86 -3.99 7.19
C MET A 52 3.94 -4.88 8.01
N ASP A 53 4.52 -5.91 8.61
CA ASP A 53 3.85 -6.64 9.68
C ASP A 53 3.73 -5.77 10.96
N PRO A 54 2.99 -6.21 11.99
CA PRO A 54 2.85 -5.45 13.24
C PRO A 54 4.15 -5.26 14.03
N LEU A 55 5.20 -6.04 13.73
CA LEU A 55 6.51 -5.94 14.35
C LEU A 55 7.46 -4.99 13.58
N GLY A 56 6.99 -4.43 12.45
CA GLY A 56 7.74 -3.49 11.62
C GLY A 56 8.57 -4.15 10.52
N ILE A 57 8.46 -5.46 10.31
CA ILE A 57 9.18 -6.16 9.24
C ILE A 57 8.50 -5.82 7.90
N PRO A 58 9.23 -5.27 6.91
CA PRO A 58 8.63 -4.91 5.64
C PRO A 58 8.31 -6.17 4.82
N LEU A 59 7.04 -6.28 4.41
CA LEU A 59 6.51 -7.37 3.60
C LEU A 59 6.53 -7.03 2.11
N ALA A 60 6.30 -5.76 1.78
CA ALA A 60 6.36 -5.27 0.41
C ALA A 60 6.68 -3.77 0.39
N ARG A 61 7.42 -3.33 -0.63
CA ARG A 61 7.59 -1.93 -0.97
C ARG A 61 7.25 -1.72 -2.42
N GLN A 62 6.53 -0.65 -2.69
CA GLN A 62 6.17 -0.21 -4.03
C GLN A 62 6.45 1.29 -4.14
N LEU A 63 6.90 1.73 -5.30
CA LEU A 63 6.94 3.13 -5.68
C LEU A 63 5.88 3.36 -6.76
N LEU A 64 5.02 4.34 -6.55
CA LEU A 64 4.15 4.87 -7.59
C LEU A 64 4.87 6.08 -8.21
N HIS A 65 5.40 5.90 -9.41
CA HIS A 65 6.07 6.95 -10.19
C HIS A 65 5.43 7.03 -11.57
N ASN A 66 5.09 8.23 -12.04
CA ASN A 66 4.47 8.44 -13.36
C ASN A 66 3.27 7.51 -13.63
N GLN A 67 2.41 7.28 -12.64
CA GLN A 67 1.25 6.37 -12.70
C GLN A 67 1.60 4.88 -12.89
N HIS A 68 2.87 4.51 -12.77
CA HIS A 68 3.33 3.13 -12.81
C HIS A 68 3.76 2.67 -11.43
N TRP A 69 3.35 1.45 -11.08
CA TRP A 69 3.79 0.77 -9.88
C TRP A 69 5.05 -0.03 -10.16
N GLN A 70 6.05 0.12 -9.31
CA GLN A 70 7.26 -0.68 -9.35
C GLN A 70 7.61 -1.22 -7.97
N ALA A 71 7.97 -2.50 -7.89
CA ALA A 71 8.61 -3.06 -6.72
C ALA A 71 10.09 -2.65 -6.74
N ASP A 72 10.55 -1.94 -5.71
CA ASP A 72 11.96 -1.53 -5.58
C ASP A 72 12.71 -2.39 -4.55
N GLY A 73 12.21 -3.60 -4.33
CA GLY A 73 12.79 -4.60 -3.44
C GLY A 73 12.57 -4.29 -1.96
N LEU A 74 12.92 -5.26 -1.12
CA LEU A 74 13.15 -5.05 0.31
C LEU A 74 14.67 -4.93 0.43
N LEU A 75 15.20 -3.74 0.70
CA LEU A 75 16.63 -3.61 0.92
C LEU A 75 17.00 -4.58 2.06
N PRO A 76 17.98 -5.49 1.85
CA PRO A 76 18.46 -6.31 2.95
C PRO A 76 18.99 -5.38 4.06
N PRO A 77 18.77 -5.72 5.34
CA PRO A 77 18.96 -4.80 6.46
C PRO A 77 20.38 -4.26 6.61
N ASN A 78 21.39 -4.89 6.00
CA ASN A 78 22.76 -4.37 5.91
C ASN A 78 23.35 -4.73 4.54
N PRO A 79 23.79 -3.74 3.73
CA PRO A 79 24.60 -3.97 2.55
C PRO A 79 26.13 -3.97 2.83
N GLU A 80 26.55 -4.23 4.08
CA GLU A 80 27.99 -4.33 4.41
C GLU A 80 28.69 -5.51 3.73
#